data_AF-A0A072UHA4-F1
#
_entry.id   AF-A0A072UHA4-F1
#
_cell.length_a   1.000
_cell.length_b   1.000
_cell.length_c   1.000
_cell.angle_alpha   90.00
_cell.angle_beta   90.00
_cell.angle_gamma   90.00
#
_symmetry.space_group_name_H-M   'P 1'
#
loop_
_entity.id
_entity.type
_entity.pdbx_description
1 polymer ?
#
loop_
_entity_poly.entity_id
_entity_poly.type
_entity_poly.pdbx_seq_one_letter_code
_entity_poly.pdbx_strand_id
1 'polypeptide(L)'
;MKLRNMSICQSWWLCRPLTKSLFSPQTQRFWCHSLPLSTKVKILKHKVEPLGISLDNSCLPGNYHNLFCPKCKGGQLMERSLSFHIITDGEFAIWRCFRPICGWAGQVSADDKELDNKPDEESLGLEPLGPKLVAYFKERLISEKTLSRNSVRQLSDEKNVIAFTYKQNGLIVGCKYRTMEKRFWQGKVIDKVLYGLDDISHATEIIIVEGEIDKLSLEEAGYQNCVSVPDGAPGKVSSKDPPPIEKDTAYQYLWNSKDYLDKVVRIILATDNDPPGQALAEELARRLGRERCWQVRWPKKDELSFFKDANECQVLHTYNHSIVANGPRFSNTWELML
;
A
#
# COMPACT_ATOMS: atom_id res chain seq x y z
N MET A 1 -1.45 -68.87 -4.23
CA MET A 1 -1.90 -70.25 -3.96
C MET A 1 -1.02 -70.84 -2.86
N LYS A 2 -1.58 -71.21 -1.69
CA LYS A 2 -0.93 -71.91 -0.54
C LYS A 2 0.26 -71.15 0.13
N LEU A 3 0.19 -70.79 1.43
CA LEU A 3 0.37 -71.62 2.66
C LEU A 3 1.80 -72.21 2.74
N ARG A 4 2.53 -72.25 3.88
CA ARG A 4 2.18 -72.11 5.31
C ARG A 4 3.45 -71.96 6.19
N ASN A 5 3.29 -71.43 7.43
CA ASN A 5 3.82 -71.84 8.75
C ASN A 5 5.21 -72.52 8.89
N MET A 6 5.99 -72.41 9.99
CA MET A 6 5.69 -72.33 11.45
C MET A 6 6.87 -71.66 12.21
N SER A 7 6.67 -70.88 13.28
CA SER A 7 6.67 -71.28 14.73
C SER A 7 7.95 -72.00 15.20
N ILE A 8 8.64 -71.65 16.29
CA ILE A 8 8.31 -71.74 17.74
C ILE A 8 9.33 -70.83 18.48
N CYS A 9 9.08 -69.94 19.48
CA CYS A 9 8.20 -69.85 20.66
C CYS A 9 8.83 -70.35 22.00
N GLN A 10 9.19 -69.40 22.89
CA GLN A 10 9.37 -69.43 24.37
C GLN A 10 10.06 -68.10 24.79
N SER A 11 9.85 -67.40 25.91
CA SER A 11 8.82 -67.37 27.00
C SER A 11 9.07 -66.04 27.80
N TRP A 12 8.08 -65.18 28.09
CA TRP A 12 7.34 -65.04 29.38
C TRP A 12 8.24 -64.88 30.64
N TRP A 13 8.10 -63.91 31.57
CA TRP A 13 7.14 -62.80 31.82
C TRP A 13 7.73 -61.75 32.83
N LEU A 14 7.09 -60.57 32.94
CA LEU A 14 6.94 -59.65 34.11
C LEU A 14 8.13 -59.21 35.02
N CYS A 15 8.36 -57.88 35.13
CA CYS A 15 7.97 -57.07 36.32
C CYS A 15 8.31 -55.56 36.17
N ARG A 16 7.46 -54.68 36.73
CA ARG A 16 7.73 -53.24 36.99
C ARG A 16 7.84 -53.04 38.51
N PRO A 17 8.66 -52.10 39.02
CA PRO A 17 8.14 -50.75 39.34
C PRO A 17 9.12 -49.55 39.26
N LEU A 18 8.57 -48.36 38.98
CA LEU A 18 8.86 -47.02 39.55
C LEU A 18 10.33 -46.70 40.02
N THR A 19 11.09 -45.76 39.44
CA THR A 19 10.91 -44.29 39.57
C THR A 19 12.08 -43.48 38.95
N LYS A 20 11.87 -42.16 38.76
CA LYS A 20 12.86 -41.04 38.70
C LYS A 20 13.82 -40.90 37.49
N SER A 21 13.33 -40.13 36.51
CA SER A 21 14.00 -38.99 35.82
C SER A 21 15.52 -38.93 35.67
N LEU A 22 15.99 -38.81 34.42
CA LEU A 22 16.93 -37.77 33.97
C LEU A 22 16.83 -37.59 32.43
N PHE A 23 16.54 -36.36 32.01
CA PHE A 23 16.74 -35.68 30.71
C PHE A 23 16.72 -36.43 29.34
N SER A 24 15.74 -35.99 28.53
CA SER A 24 15.68 -35.79 27.06
C SER A 24 17.01 -35.32 26.40
N PRO A 25 17.29 -35.49 25.08
CA PRO A 25 16.32 -35.63 23.99
C PRO A 25 16.57 -36.68 22.89
N GLN A 26 15.48 -37.17 22.30
CA GLN A 26 15.42 -37.50 20.87
C GLN A 26 14.20 -36.84 20.24
N THR A 27 14.43 -36.16 19.12
CA THR A 27 13.47 -35.32 18.39
C THR A 27 12.26 -36.12 17.91
N GLN A 28 11.08 -35.80 18.44
CA GLN A 28 9.83 -36.34 17.92
C GLN A 28 9.45 -35.69 16.58
N ARG A 29 8.87 -36.53 15.72
CA ARG A 29 8.46 -36.23 14.35
C ARG A 29 7.50 -35.03 14.30
N PHE A 30 7.75 -34.09 13.39
CA PHE A 30 6.77 -33.08 13.00
C PHE A 30 5.49 -33.76 12.48
N TRP A 31 4.41 -33.63 13.23
CA TRP A 31 3.07 -33.87 12.69
C TRP A 31 2.58 -32.58 12.04
N CYS A 32 2.53 -32.55 10.71
CA CYS A 32 1.84 -31.51 9.98
C CYS A 32 0.32 -31.72 10.12
N HIS A 33 -0.26 -31.19 11.20
CA HIS A 33 -1.71 -31.12 11.34
C HIS A 33 -2.21 -29.88 10.61
N SER A 34 -2.92 -30.09 9.50
CA SER A 34 -3.64 -29.02 8.82
C SER A 34 -4.66 -28.37 9.75
N LEU A 35 -4.82 -27.04 9.62
CA LEU A 35 -5.72 -26.28 10.50
C LEU A 35 -7.16 -26.83 10.45
N PRO A 36 -7.88 -26.88 11.59
CA PRO A 36 -9.29 -27.25 11.61
C PRO A 36 -10.12 -26.37 10.67
N LEU A 37 -11.12 -26.96 9.99
CA LEU A 37 -12.01 -26.25 9.06
C LEU A 37 -12.62 -24.97 9.68
N SER A 38 -13.03 -25.04 10.95
CA SER A 38 -13.58 -23.88 11.67
C SER A 38 -12.57 -22.75 11.90
N THR A 39 -11.28 -23.07 12.02
CA THR A 39 -10.18 -22.08 12.10
C THR A 39 -9.93 -21.47 10.73
N LYS A 40 -9.82 -22.29 9.68
CA LYS A 40 -9.65 -21.84 8.29
C LYS A 40 -10.75 -20.89 7.84
N VAL A 41 -12.01 -21.21 8.12
CA VAL A 41 -13.16 -20.35 7.82
C VAL A 41 -13.08 -19.01 8.57
N LYS A 42 -12.60 -18.97 9.81
CA LYS A 42 -12.37 -17.71 10.53
C LYS A 42 -11.28 -16.86 9.88
N ILE A 43 -10.16 -17.48 9.47
CA ILE A 43 -9.06 -16.81 8.75
C ILE A 43 -9.60 -16.21 7.43
N LEU A 44 -10.33 -16.99 6.64
CA LEU A 44 -10.95 -16.53 5.40
C LEU A 44 -11.91 -15.35 5.62
N LYS A 45 -12.79 -15.42 6.63
CA LYS A 45 -13.71 -14.31 6.97
C LYS A 45 -12.93 -13.03 7.33
N HIS A 46 -11.91 -13.14 8.17
CA HIS A 46 -11.04 -12.01 8.54
C HIS A 46 -10.26 -11.44 7.34
N LYS A 47 -9.82 -12.29 6.40
CA LYS A 47 -9.11 -11.84 5.18
C LYS A 47 -10.02 -11.08 4.19
N VAL A 48 -11.33 -11.37 4.14
CA VAL A 48 -12.25 -10.72 3.18
C VAL A 48 -13.06 -9.55 3.76
N GLU A 49 -13.15 -9.43 5.07
CA GLU A 49 -13.84 -8.31 5.74
C GLU A 49 -13.25 -6.93 5.38
N PRO A 50 -11.91 -6.71 5.34
CA PRO A 50 -11.30 -5.47 4.85
C PRO A 50 -11.60 -5.14 3.39
N LEU A 51 -12.01 -6.14 2.58
CA LEU A 51 -12.42 -5.94 1.19
C LEU A 51 -13.88 -5.45 1.06
N GLY A 52 -14.56 -5.22 2.19
CA GLY A 52 -15.98 -4.86 2.25
C GLY A 52 -16.93 -6.04 2.06
N ILE A 53 -16.43 -7.29 2.11
CA ILE A 53 -17.28 -8.49 2.05
C ILE A 53 -17.69 -8.84 3.49
N SER A 54 -18.82 -8.29 3.94
CA SER A 54 -19.40 -8.66 5.23
C SER A 54 -20.06 -10.04 5.15
N LEU A 55 -19.59 -10.98 5.97
CA LEU A 55 -20.07 -12.36 6.03
C LEU A 55 -20.69 -12.63 7.39
N ASP A 56 -22.00 -12.85 7.42
CA ASP A 56 -22.70 -13.27 8.62
C ASP A 56 -22.39 -14.74 8.99
N ASN A 57 -23.05 -15.24 10.04
CA ASN A 57 -22.90 -16.63 10.48
C ASN A 57 -23.57 -17.66 9.55
N SER A 58 -24.35 -17.24 8.54
CA SER A 58 -24.97 -18.12 7.54
C SER A 58 -24.05 -18.49 6.37
N CYS A 59 -22.92 -17.78 6.21
CA CYS A 59 -21.91 -18.10 5.21
C CYS A 59 -21.18 -19.43 5.54
N LEU A 60 -21.78 -20.54 5.09
CA LEU A 60 -21.25 -21.90 5.20
C LEU A 60 -20.32 -22.26 4.01
N PRO A 61 -19.24 -23.02 4.24
CA PRO A 61 -18.44 -23.66 3.18
C PRO A 61 -19.28 -24.58 2.29
N GLY A 62 -18.86 -24.73 1.03
CA GLY A 62 -19.56 -25.54 0.02
C GLY A 62 -20.75 -24.83 -0.65
N ASN A 63 -21.27 -23.74 -0.07
CA ASN A 63 -22.39 -22.98 -0.62
C ASN A 63 -21.93 -21.71 -1.36
N TYR A 64 -22.68 -21.31 -2.38
CA TYR A 64 -22.55 -20.00 -3.03
C TYR A 64 -23.51 -18.99 -2.39
N HIS A 65 -22.99 -17.80 -2.12
CA HIS A 65 -23.71 -16.71 -1.45
C HIS A 65 -23.77 -15.50 -2.40
N ASN A 66 -24.97 -14.97 -2.61
CA ASN A 66 -25.18 -13.79 -3.47
C ASN A 66 -25.28 -12.54 -2.59
N LEU A 67 -24.25 -11.72 -2.64
CA LEU A 67 -24.01 -10.55 -1.79
C LEU A 67 -24.06 -9.25 -2.60
N PHE A 68 -24.13 -8.12 -1.90
CA PHE A 68 -23.84 -6.82 -2.52
C PHE A 68 -22.35 -6.73 -2.85
N CYS A 69 -22.01 -6.31 -4.06
CA CYS A 69 -20.61 -6.06 -4.42
C CYS A 69 -20.13 -4.74 -3.77
N PRO A 70 -19.09 -4.75 -2.90
CA PRO A 70 -18.63 -3.53 -2.24
C PRO A 70 -18.11 -2.48 -3.22
N LYS A 71 -17.48 -2.90 -4.33
CA LYS A 71 -16.90 -1.99 -5.34
C LYS A 71 -17.91 -1.25 -6.21
N CYS A 72 -19.15 -1.74 -6.34
CA CYS A 72 -20.17 -1.06 -7.17
C CYS A 72 -21.60 -1.07 -6.58
N LYS A 73 -21.77 -1.50 -5.33
CA LYS A 73 -22.95 -1.37 -4.44
C LYS A 73 -24.31 -1.88 -4.96
N GLY A 74 -24.32 -2.57 -6.10
CA GLY A 74 -25.54 -3.01 -6.78
C GLY A 74 -25.87 -2.25 -8.06
N GLY A 75 -25.05 -1.27 -8.46
CA GLY A 75 -25.32 -0.40 -9.60
C GLY A 75 -26.60 0.41 -9.40
N GLN A 76 -27.20 0.90 -10.48
CA GLN A 76 -28.49 1.60 -10.41
C GLN A 76 -29.63 0.70 -9.93
N LEU A 77 -29.55 -0.62 -10.15
CA LEU A 77 -30.58 -1.59 -9.78
C LEU A 77 -30.47 -2.10 -8.33
N MET A 78 -29.43 -1.70 -7.59
CA MET A 78 -29.15 -2.17 -6.22
C MET A 78 -29.22 -3.71 -6.08
N GLU A 79 -28.73 -4.44 -7.07
CA GLU A 79 -28.79 -5.90 -7.11
C GLU A 79 -27.62 -6.58 -6.37
N ARG A 80 -27.86 -7.78 -5.82
CA ARG A 80 -26.84 -8.64 -5.17
C ARG A 80 -25.98 -9.36 -6.21
N SER A 81 -25.11 -8.60 -6.87
CA SER A 81 -24.30 -9.07 -8.01
C SER A 81 -23.02 -9.82 -7.66
N LEU A 82 -22.61 -9.86 -6.38
CA LEU A 82 -21.38 -10.54 -5.96
C LEU A 82 -21.68 -11.98 -5.59
N SER A 83 -21.24 -12.94 -6.40
CA SER A 83 -21.19 -14.33 -5.97
C SER A 83 -19.93 -14.55 -5.13
N PHE A 84 -20.10 -15.11 -3.93
CA PHE A 84 -19.04 -15.41 -2.97
C PHE A 84 -19.14 -16.88 -2.55
N HIS A 85 -18.02 -17.59 -2.44
CA HIS A 85 -17.98 -19.00 -2.10
C HIS A 85 -16.74 -19.35 -1.28
N ILE A 86 -16.92 -20.08 -0.18
CA ILE A 86 -15.83 -20.75 0.54
C ILE A 86 -15.85 -22.22 0.09
N ILE A 87 -14.71 -22.72 -0.39
CA ILE A 87 -14.58 -24.12 -0.82
C ILE A 87 -14.81 -25.06 0.37
N THR A 88 -15.35 -26.24 0.12
CA THR A 88 -15.79 -27.21 1.15
C THR A 88 -14.72 -27.58 2.19
N ASP A 89 -13.45 -27.61 1.78
CA ASP A 89 -12.27 -27.87 2.64
C ASP A 89 -11.83 -26.64 3.47
N GLY A 90 -12.42 -25.49 3.20
CA GLY A 90 -12.08 -24.20 3.77
C GLY A 90 -10.71 -23.68 3.33
N GLU A 91 -10.07 -24.23 2.30
CA GLU A 91 -8.72 -23.78 1.88
C GLU A 91 -8.75 -22.44 1.15
N PHE A 92 -9.86 -22.12 0.47
CA PHE A 92 -10.00 -20.87 -0.27
C PHE A 92 -11.39 -20.25 -0.11
N ALA A 93 -11.43 -18.92 -0.14
CA ALA A 93 -12.61 -18.14 -0.47
C ALA A 93 -12.41 -17.51 -1.86
N ILE A 94 -13.44 -17.56 -2.71
CA ILE A 94 -13.45 -16.99 -4.06
C ILE A 94 -14.66 -16.08 -4.24
N TRP A 95 -14.52 -15.05 -5.08
CA TRP A 95 -15.65 -14.18 -5.43
C TRP A 95 -15.60 -13.67 -6.87
N ARG A 96 -16.77 -13.33 -7.41
CA ARG A 96 -16.94 -12.63 -8.69
C ARG A 96 -18.21 -11.79 -8.70
N CYS A 97 -18.08 -10.52 -9.06
CA CYS A 97 -19.18 -9.64 -9.39
C CYS A 97 -19.62 -9.92 -10.84
N PHE A 98 -20.85 -10.38 -11.02
CA PHE A 98 -21.40 -10.74 -12.33
C PHE A 98 -21.93 -9.54 -13.15
N ARG A 99 -21.85 -8.31 -12.63
CA ARG A 99 -22.15 -7.13 -13.45
C ARG A 99 -21.08 -6.94 -14.53
N PRO A 100 -21.44 -6.86 -15.83
CA PRO A 100 -20.49 -6.71 -16.92
C PRO A 100 -19.55 -5.49 -16.79
N ILE A 101 -20.05 -4.39 -16.20
CA ILE A 101 -19.30 -3.15 -15.99
C ILE A 101 -18.33 -3.24 -14.81
N CYS A 102 -18.53 -4.19 -13.88
CA CYS A 102 -17.70 -4.29 -12.68
C CYS A 102 -16.69 -5.43 -12.75
N GLY A 103 -17.12 -6.65 -13.05
CA GLY A 103 -16.26 -7.85 -13.13
C GLY A 103 -15.47 -8.23 -11.86
N TRP A 104 -15.48 -7.43 -10.79
CA TRP A 104 -14.59 -7.54 -9.64
C TRP A 104 -14.58 -8.94 -9.05
N ALA A 105 -13.42 -9.58 -9.10
CA ALA A 105 -13.23 -10.96 -8.71
C ALA A 105 -11.91 -11.12 -7.96
N GLY A 106 -11.78 -12.20 -7.21
CA GLY A 106 -10.56 -12.52 -6.47
C GLY A 106 -10.70 -13.81 -5.70
N GLN A 107 -9.62 -14.14 -4.99
CA GLN A 107 -9.55 -15.28 -4.08
C GLN A 107 -8.63 -14.93 -2.91
N VAL A 108 -8.82 -15.59 -1.77
CA VAL A 108 -7.85 -15.64 -0.66
C VAL A 108 -7.73 -17.06 -0.14
N SER A 109 -6.55 -17.43 0.33
CA SER A 109 -6.30 -18.75 0.94
C SER A 109 -6.52 -18.74 2.46
N ALA A 110 -6.77 -19.90 3.07
CA ALA A 110 -6.77 -20.09 4.52
C ALA A 110 -5.38 -20.44 5.08
N ASP A 111 -4.40 -20.69 4.22
CA ASP A 111 -2.99 -20.74 4.59
C ASP A 111 -2.59 -19.35 5.11
N ASP A 112 -2.06 -19.28 6.34
CA ASP A 112 -1.51 -18.03 6.90
C ASP A 112 -0.24 -17.56 6.16
N LYS A 113 0.30 -18.39 5.25
CA LYS A 113 1.40 -18.00 4.35
C LYS A 113 1.13 -16.77 3.50
N GLU A 114 -0.11 -16.37 3.26
CA GLU A 114 -0.41 -15.08 2.59
C GLU A 114 -0.35 -13.86 3.54
N LEU A 115 -0.40 -14.08 4.85
CA LEU A 115 0.03 -13.06 5.84
C LEU A 115 1.56 -13.04 5.92
N ASP A 116 2.22 -14.21 5.93
CA ASP A 116 3.70 -14.32 5.88
C ASP A 116 4.33 -13.83 4.55
N ASN A 117 3.52 -13.55 3.52
CA ASN A 117 3.98 -13.04 2.21
C ASN A 117 3.75 -11.53 2.01
N LYS A 118 3.15 -10.83 2.99
CA LYS A 118 3.19 -9.37 2.99
C LYS A 118 4.58 -8.94 3.42
N PRO A 119 5.24 -8.03 2.67
CA PRO A 119 6.52 -7.51 3.12
C PRO A 119 6.34 -6.80 4.46
N ASP A 120 7.29 -7.04 5.35
CA ASP A 120 7.50 -6.31 6.59
C ASP A 120 8.93 -5.73 6.58
N GLU A 121 9.33 -5.07 7.65
CA GLU A 121 10.67 -4.47 7.71
C GLU A 121 11.77 -5.56 7.76
N GLU A 122 11.54 -6.71 8.38
CA GLU A 122 12.52 -7.80 8.51
C GLU A 122 12.74 -8.55 7.19
N SER A 123 11.67 -8.98 6.53
CA SER A 123 11.67 -9.69 5.24
C SER A 123 12.17 -8.85 4.06
N LEU A 124 12.12 -7.51 4.17
CA LEU A 124 12.72 -6.58 3.21
C LEU A 124 14.17 -6.18 3.56
N GLY A 125 14.73 -6.64 4.69
CA GLY A 125 16.07 -6.24 5.15
C GLY A 125 16.16 -4.74 5.46
N LEU A 126 15.12 -4.17 6.07
CA LEU A 126 15.03 -2.75 6.40
C LEU A 126 15.46 -2.49 7.85
N GLU A 127 16.39 -1.55 8.03
CA GLU A 127 16.81 -1.04 9.32
C GLU A 127 16.55 0.48 9.45
N PRO A 128 16.52 1.04 10.68
CA PRO A 128 16.46 2.49 10.89
C PRO A 128 17.62 3.22 10.20
N LEU A 129 17.38 4.48 9.82
CA LEU A 129 18.38 5.30 9.11
C LEU A 129 19.64 5.51 9.96
N GLY A 130 20.80 5.18 9.37
CA GLY A 130 22.11 5.44 9.97
C GLY A 130 22.53 6.91 9.84
N PRO A 131 23.56 7.34 10.61
CA PRO A 131 23.94 8.75 10.72
C PRO A 131 24.20 9.47 9.39
N LYS A 132 24.70 8.75 8.38
CA LYS A 132 24.96 9.30 7.03
C LYS A 132 23.69 9.67 6.28
N LEU A 133 22.65 8.83 6.33
CA LEU A 133 21.37 9.13 5.68
C LEU A 133 20.55 10.14 6.50
N VAL A 134 20.66 10.11 7.83
CA VAL A 134 20.13 11.18 8.68
C VAL A 134 20.75 12.54 8.31
N ALA A 135 22.06 12.62 8.12
CA ALA A 135 22.73 13.84 7.66
C ALA A 135 22.24 14.29 6.26
N TYR A 136 22.09 13.37 5.31
CA TYR A 136 21.53 13.65 3.98
C TYR A 136 20.12 14.25 4.01
N PHE A 137 19.25 13.78 4.92
CA PHE A 137 17.92 14.37 5.09
C PHE A 137 17.96 15.69 5.88
N LYS A 138 18.89 15.85 6.82
CA LYS A 138 19.11 17.11 7.55
C LYS A 138 19.58 18.25 6.64
N GLU A 139 20.42 17.98 5.64
CA GLU A 139 20.76 18.94 4.57
C GLU A 139 19.54 19.42 3.78
N ARG A 140 18.47 18.61 3.76
CA ARG A 140 17.18 18.89 3.12
C ARG A 140 16.13 19.42 4.10
N LEU A 141 16.54 19.71 5.34
CA LEU A 141 15.70 20.20 6.43
C LEU A 141 14.57 19.25 6.85
N ILE A 142 14.75 17.95 6.60
CA ILE A 142 13.82 16.89 7.02
C ILE A 142 14.35 16.27 8.30
N SER A 143 13.52 16.30 9.35
CA SER A 143 13.83 15.82 10.69
C SER A 143 13.67 14.30 10.82
N GLU A 144 14.41 13.70 11.76
CA GLU A 144 14.29 12.28 12.11
C GLU A 144 12.87 11.91 12.55
N LYS A 145 12.12 12.85 13.14
CA LYS A 145 10.71 12.68 13.53
C LYS A 145 9.83 12.42 12.30
N THR A 146 9.98 13.24 11.26
CA THR A 146 9.25 13.11 9.99
C THR A 146 9.65 11.84 9.26
N LEU A 147 10.95 11.52 9.19
CA LEU A 147 11.44 10.27 8.60
C LEU A 147 10.87 9.03 9.30
N SER A 148 10.84 9.05 10.64
CA SER A 148 10.28 7.96 11.45
C SER A 148 8.77 7.79 11.23
N ARG A 149 7.99 8.88 11.28
CA ARG A 149 6.53 8.85 11.03
C ARG A 149 6.20 8.30 9.64
N ASN A 150 6.98 8.71 8.64
CA ASN A 150 6.85 8.28 7.25
C ASN A 150 7.41 6.88 6.95
N SER A 151 7.92 6.18 7.97
CA SER A 151 8.52 4.86 7.82
C SER A 151 9.65 4.82 6.78
N VAL A 152 10.44 5.90 6.70
CA VAL A 152 11.67 5.91 5.90
C VAL A 152 12.69 5.02 6.61
N ARG A 153 13.34 4.14 5.83
CA ARG A 153 14.30 3.13 6.28
C ARG A 153 15.54 3.11 5.38
N GLN A 154 16.50 2.25 5.70
CA GLN A 154 17.60 1.89 4.80
C GLN A 154 17.71 0.37 4.67
N LEU A 155 18.39 -0.12 3.64
CA LEU A 155 18.76 -1.54 3.53
C LEU A 155 19.88 -1.88 4.54
N SER A 156 19.73 -3.02 5.23
CA SER A 156 20.74 -3.57 6.15
C SER A 156 22.08 -3.82 5.46
N ASP A 157 22.01 -4.40 4.27
CA ASP A 157 23.14 -4.89 3.49
C ASP A 157 23.80 -3.75 2.68
N GLU A 158 23.01 -2.72 2.35
CA GLU A 158 23.45 -1.54 1.60
C GLU A 158 23.08 -0.24 2.34
N LYS A 159 23.83 0.09 3.40
CA LYS A 159 23.60 1.22 4.33
C LYS A 159 23.63 2.65 3.72
N ASN A 160 23.66 2.78 2.40
CA ASN A 160 23.54 4.04 1.65
C ASN A 160 22.26 4.11 0.80
N VAL A 161 21.43 3.07 0.82
CA VAL A 161 20.16 2.99 0.08
C VAL A 161 19.02 3.39 0.99
N ILE A 162 18.32 4.47 0.62
CA ILE A 162 17.09 4.92 1.25
C ILE A 162 15.94 4.03 0.75
N ALA A 163 15.07 3.61 1.66
CA ALA A 163 13.88 2.83 1.39
C ALA A 163 12.63 3.61 1.83
N PHE A 164 11.72 3.84 0.89
CA PHE A 164 10.41 4.45 1.13
C PHE A 164 9.34 3.34 1.14
N THR A 165 8.79 3.02 2.31
CA THR A 165 7.77 1.97 2.45
C THR A 165 6.38 2.52 2.13
N TYR A 166 5.73 1.99 1.09
CA TYR A 166 4.35 2.30 0.75
C TYR A 166 3.44 1.47 1.64
N LYS A 167 2.53 2.13 2.36
CA LYS A 167 1.64 1.50 3.34
C LYS A 167 0.17 1.72 2.97
N GLN A 168 -0.65 0.72 3.31
CA GLN A 168 -2.11 0.78 3.27
C GLN A 168 -2.67 0.05 4.49
N ASN A 169 -3.50 0.75 5.27
CA ASN A 169 -3.99 0.31 6.57
C ASN A 169 -2.83 -0.09 7.52
N GLY A 170 -1.70 0.63 7.48
CA GLY A 170 -0.50 0.39 8.29
C GLY A 170 0.41 -0.75 7.78
N LEU A 171 -0.04 -1.58 6.85
CA LEU A 171 0.72 -2.70 6.28
C LEU A 171 1.55 -2.25 5.08
N ILE A 172 2.79 -2.72 4.93
CA ILE A 172 3.61 -2.44 3.75
C ILE A 172 3.04 -3.20 2.55
N VAL A 173 2.79 -2.48 1.46
CA VAL A 173 2.29 -3.03 0.17
C VAL A 173 3.28 -2.82 -0.98
N GLY A 174 4.34 -2.04 -0.76
CA GLY A 174 5.44 -1.88 -1.69
C GLY A 174 6.61 -1.14 -1.05
N CYS A 175 7.79 -1.20 -1.68
CA CYS A 175 8.94 -0.44 -1.25
C CYS A 175 9.70 0.11 -2.47
N LYS A 176 10.02 1.41 -2.45
CA LYS A 176 10.81 2.09 -3.46
C LYS A 176 12.16 2.46 -2.86
N TYR A 177 13.21 2.12 -3.58
CA TYR A 177 14.60 2.27 -3.15
C TYR A 177 15.26 3.39 -3.93
N ARG A 178 16.20 4.08 -3.27
CA ARG A 178 16.91 5.25 -3.78
C ARG A 178 18.34 5.30 -3.26
N THR A 179 19.34 5.43 -4.13
CA THR A 179 20.68 5.86 -3.69
C THR A 179 20.77 7.38 -3.57
N MET A 180 21.77 7.87 -2.83
CA MET A 180 22.05 9.31 -2.71
C MET A 180 22.31 9.96 -4.09
N GLU A 181 22.88 9.21 -5.03
CA GLU A 181 23.17 9.57 -6.43
C GLU A 181 21.95 9.51 -7.35
N LYS A 182 20.73 9.47 -6.80
CA LYS A 182 19.44 9.49 -7.53
C LYS A 182 19.23 8.30 -8.48
N ARG A 183 19.71 7.10 -8.13
CA ARG A 183 19.29 5.85 -8.78
C ARG A 183 18.09 5.26 -8.05
N PHE A 184 17.09 4.79 -8.79
CA PHE A 184 15.82 4.32 -8.23
C PHE A 184 15.45 2.93 -8.74
N TRP A 185 14.84 2.13 -7.87
CA TRP A 185 14.18 0.86 -8.24
C TRP A 185 13.05 0.57 -7.26
N GLN A 186 12.18 -0.38 -7.60
CA GLN A 186 11.09 -0.84 -6.73
C GLN A 186 11.30 -2.32 -6.41
N GLY A 187 10.94 -2.73 -5.20
CA GLY A 187 10.91 -4.13 -4.79
C GLY A 187 9.69 -4.87 -5.33
N LYS A 188 9.37 -6.02 -4.74
CA LYS A 188 8.09 -6.70 -4.98
C LYS A 188 6.95 -5.80 -4.49
N VAL A 189 6.13 -5.32 -5.41
CA VAL A 189 4.92 -4.53 -5.12
C VAL A 189 3.72 -5.49 -5.06
N ILE A 190 2.95 -5.45 -3.97
CA ILE A 190 1.65 -6.11 -3.85
C ILE A 190 0.60 -5.21 -4.50
N ASP A 191 0.48 -3.99 -3.99
CA ASP A 191 -0.42 -2.97 -4.52
C ASP A 191 0.34 -1.68 -4.79
N LYS A 192 0.26 -1.22 -6.04
CA LYS A 192 0.77 0.08 -6.45
C LYS A 192 -0.15 1.14 -5.87
N VAL A 193 0.33 1.99 -4.96
CA VAL A 193 -0.46 3.02 -4.26
C VAL A 193 0.31 4.34 -4.18
N LEU A 194 -0.34 5.40 -3.68
CA LEU A 194 0.31 6.66 -3.35
C LEU A 194 1.17 6.51 -2.09
N TYR A 195 2.32 7.19 -2.02
CA TYR A 195 3.12 7.23 -0.80
C TYR A 195 2.43 8.12 0.23
N GLY A 196 2.28 7.65 1.47
CA GLY A 196 1.52 8.34 2.52
C GLY A 196 0.00 8.13 2.43
N LEU A 197 -0.51 7.13 1.70
CA LEU A 197 -1.96 6.89 1.50
C LEU A 197 -2.79 6.89 2.81
N ASP A 198 -2.24 6.31 3.89
CA ASP A 198 -2.93 6.25 5.18
C ASP A 198 -3.18 7.64 5.81
N ASP A 199 -2.33 8.64 5.51
CA ASP A 199 -2.47 10.01 6.01
C ASP A 199 -3.72 10.72 5.46
N ILE A 200 -4.24 10.29 4.30
CA ILE A 200 -5.42 10.89 3.65
C ILE A 200 -6.72 10.10 3.87
N SER A 201 -6.70 9.07 4.73
CA SER A 201 -7.84 8.20 5.07
C SER A 201 -9.14 8.94 5.44
N HIS A 202 -9.01 10.09 6.09
CA HIS A 202 -10.08 10.98 6.55
C HIS A 202 -9.99 12.42 6.00
N ALA A 203 -9.09 12.69 5.06
CA ALA A 203 -8.88 14.03 4.54
C ALA A 203 -9.93 14.41 3.48
N THR A 204 -10.44 15.65 3.55
CA THR A 204 -11.30 16.25 2.51
C THR A 204 -10.53 17.16 1.56
N GLU A 205 -9.34 17.60 1.95
CA GLU A 205 -8.36 18.32 1.12
C GLU A 205 -7.02 17.59 1.19
N ILE A 206 -6.34 17.40 0.06
CA ILE A 206 -5.01 16.77 -0.01
C ILE A 206 -4.06 17.54 -0.91
N ILE A 207 -2.76 17.32 -0.72
CA ILE A 207 -1.70 17.74 -1.65
C ILE A 207 -1.10 16.50 -2.32
N ILE A 208 -0.97 16.51 -3.65
CA ILE A 208 -0.24 15.49 -4.41
C ILE A 208 1.05 16.11 -4.97
N VAL A 209 2.20 15.56 -4.58
CA VAL A 209 3.53 15.93 -5.11
C VAL A 209 4.10 14.85 -6.02
N GLU A 210 5.20 15.18 -6.71
CA GLU A 210 5.89 14.21 -7.56
C GLU A 210 6.76 13.21 -6.76
N GLY A 211 7.62 13.70 -5.86
CA GLY A 211 8.60 12.89 -5.14
C GLY A 211 8.28 12.62 -3.67
N GLU A 212 8.85 11.54 -3.12
CA GLU A 212 8.71 11.21 -1.69
C GLU A 212 9.38 12.28 -0.80
N ILE A 213 10.48 12.89 -1.27
CA ILE A 213 11.20 13.95 -0.54
C ILE A 213 10.35 15.22 -0.45
N ASP A 214 9.57 15.54 -1.48
CA ASP A 214 8.65 16.68 -1.47
C ASP A 214 7.50 16.48 -0.49
N LYS A 215 7.02 15.24 -0.34
CA LYS A 215 6.02 14.86 0.66
C LYS A 215 6.56 15.08 2.07
N LEU A 216 7.79 14.63 2.33
CA LEU A 216 8.49 14.87 3.60
C LEU A 216 8.71 16.37 3.86
N SER A 217 8.99 17.15 2.80
CA SER A 217 9.23 18.60 2.89
C SER A 217 7.97 19.38 3.23
N LEU A 218 6.83 19.03 2.64
CA LEU A 218 5.53 19.60 2.97
C LEU A 218 5.06 19.21 4.37
N GLU A 219 5.42 18.02 4.85
CA GLU A 219 5.13 17.60 6.22
C GLU A 219 5.89 18.40 7.28
N GLU A 220 7.16 18.72 7.04
CA GLU A 220 7.93 19.67 7.88
C GLU A 220 7.30 21.07 7.88
N ALA A 221 6.67 21.48 6.77
CA ALA A 221 5.88 22.71 6.69
C ALA A 221 4.47 22.58 7.33
N GLY A 222 4.13 21.44 7.93
CA GLY A 222 2.89 21.18 8.66
C GLY A 222 1.78 20.45 7.87
N TYR A 223 1.99 20.17 6.58
CA TYR A 223 0.98 19.56 5.70
C TYR A 223 1.08 18.03 5.72
N GLN A 224 0.46 17.39 6.72
CA GLN A 224 0.40 15.93 6.82
C GLN A 224 -0.56 15.29 5.81
N ASN A 225 -1.52 16.03 5.27
CA ASN A 225 -2.46 15.61 4.22
C ASN A 225 -1.81 15.58 2.82
N CYS A 226 -0.54 15.20 2.73
CA CYS A 226 0.25 15.16 1.51
C CYS A 226 0.59 13.71 1.10
N VAL A 227 0.60 13.43 -0.20
CA VAL A 227 0.96 12.14 -0.79
C VAL A 227 1.83 12.33 -2.04
N SER A 228 2.69 11.36 -2.38
CA SER A 228 3.47 11.38 -3.63
C SER A 228 3.09 10.27 -4.59
N VAL A 229 3.28 10.50 -5.89
CA VAL A 229 3.11 9.48 -6.93
C VAL A 229 4.29 8.48 -6.93
N PRO A 230 4.08 7.19 -7.28
CA PRO A 230 5.13 6.18 -7.19
C PRO A 230 6.21 6.26 -8.30
N ASP A 231 5.87 6.67 -9.52
CA ASP A 231 6.79 6.55 -10.68
C ASP A 231 7.25 7.90 -11.26
N GLY A 232 6.96 9.02 -10.60
CA GLY A 232 7.25 10.37 -11.09
C GLY A 232 6.41 10.78 -12.32
N ALA A 233 6.85 11.81 -13.02
CA ALA A 233 6.13 12.39 -14.15
C ALA A 233 6.29 11.64 -15.48
N PRO A 234 5.25 11.64 -16.35
CA PRO A 234 5.38 11.23 -17.73
C PRO A 234 6.13 12.30 -18.55
N GLY A 235 6.87 11.88 -19.58
CA GLY A 235 7.57 12.83 -20.46
C GLY A 235 6.66 13.74 -21.31
N LYS A 236 5.34 13.45 -21.38
CA LYS A 236 4.30 14.31 -21.98
C LYS A 236 2.89 13.85 -21.61
N VAL A 237 1.93 14.75 -21.77
CA VAL A 237 0.48 14.50 -21.69
C VAL A 237 0.05 13.52 -22.80
N SER A 238 -0.91 12.65 -22.52
CA SER A 238 -1.51 11.77 -23.54
C SER A 238 -2.37 12.57 -24.50
N SER A 239 -2.13 12.47 -25.81
CA SER A 239 -3.02 13.04 -26.84
C SER A 239 -4.34 12.28 -27.02
N LYS A 240 -4.52 11.16 -26.29
CA LYS A 240 -5.75 10.37 -26.23
C LYS A 240 -6.44 10.59 -24.89
N ASP A 241 -7.74 10.34 -24.82
CA ASP A 241 -8.46 10.28 -23.55
C ASP A 241 -7.89 9.22 -22.59
N PRO A 242 -8.05 9.39 -21.27
CA PRO A 242 -7.66 8.37 -20.30
C PRO A 242 -8.28 7.02 -20.68
N PRO A 243 -7.50 5.93 -20.69
CA PRO A 243 -8.05 4.61 -20.97
C PRO A 243 -9.01 4.16 -19.84
N PRO A 244 -9.83 3.14 -20.07
CA PRO A 244 -10.59 2.49 -19.00
C PRO A 244 -9.68 2.09 -17.83
N ILE A 245 -10.21 2.14 -16.62
CA ILE A 245 -9.50 1.92 -15.34
C ILE A 245 -8.63 0.65 -15.39
N GLU A 246 -9.14 -0.44 -15.97
CA GLU A 246 -8.49 -1.75 -16.05
C GLU A 246 -7.28 -1.78 -17.01
N LYS A 247 -7.10 -0.74 -17.82
CA LYS A 247 -6.04 -0.60 -18.84
C LYS A 247 -5.09 0.56 -18.53
N ASP A 248 -5.35 1.34 -17.49
CA ASP A 248 -4.61 2.55 -17.14
C ASP A 248 -3.42 2.24 -16.21
N THR A 249 -2.60 1.27 -16.61
CA THR A 249 -1.56 0.64 -15.79
C THR A 249 -0.50 1.61 -15.25
N ALA A 250 -0.24 2.70 -15.97
CA ALA A 250 0.63 3.78 -15.52
C ALA A 250 0.08 4.44 -14.23
N TYR A 251 -1.23 4.75 -14.21
CA TYR A 251 -1.92 5.46 -13.12
C TYR A 251 -2.72 4.52 -12.20
N GLN A 252 -2.45 3.21 -12.24
CA GLN A 252 -3.09 2.20 -11.38
C GLN A 252 -3.08 2.57 -9.89
N TYR A 253 -2.10 3.34 -9.45
CA TYR A 253 -2.01 3.86 -8.08
C TYR A 253 -3.18 4.77 -7.67
N LEU A 254 -3.78 5.51 -8.60
CA LEU A 254 -4.99 6.30 -8.34
C LEU A 254 -6.19 5.38 -8.12
N TRP A 255 -6.33 4.35 -8.96
CA TRP A 255 -7.45 3.41 -8.92
C TRP A 255 -7.39 2.49 -7.70
N ASN A 256 -6.20 2.07 -7.31
CA ASN A 256 -5.96 1.34 -6.06
C ASN A 256 -6.18 2.23 -4.81
N SER A 257 -5.97 3.55 -4.94
CA SER A 257 -6.23 4.55 -3.89
C SER A 257 -7.65 5.13 -3.93
N LYS A 258 -8.55 4.64 -4.80
CA LYS A 258 -9.86 5.27 -5.08
C LYS A 258 -10.75 5.42 -3.85
N ASP A 259 -10.75 4.43 -2.95
CA ASP A 259 -11.57 4.46 -1.73
C ASP A 259 -11.13 5.55 -0.71
N TYR A 260 -9.96 6.16 -0.94
CA TYR A 260 -9.45 7.34 -0.23
C TYR A 260 -9.78 8.61 -1.04
N LEU A 261 -9.40 8.62 -2.33
CA LEU A 261 -9.53 9.78 -3.22
C LEU A 261 -10.99 10.20 -3.50
N ASP A 262 -11.96 9.28 -3.47
CA ASP A 262 -13.37 9.61 -3.69
C ASP A 262 -13.99 10.48 -2.57
N LYS A 263 -13.39 10.51 -1.38
CA LYS A 263 -13.81 11.34 -0.24
C LYS A 263 -13.27 12.78 -0.32
N VAL A 264 -12.21 12.97 -1.10
CA VAL A 264 -11.49 14.24 -1.20
C VAL A 264 -12.25 15.20 -2.11
N VAL A 265 -12.58 16.37 -1.58
CA VAL A 265 -13.28 17.46 -2.28
C VAL A 265 -12.30 18.39 -2.98
N ARG A 266 -11.08 18.54 -2.44
CA ARG A 266 -10.04 19.43 -2.97
C ARG A 266 -8.68 18.75 -3.10
N ILE A 267 -8.10 18.78 -4.29
CA ILE A 267 -6.75 18.28 -4.57
C ILE A 267 -5.87 19.44 -4.99
N ILE A 268 -4.76 19.63 -4.29
CA ILE A 268 -3.70 20.56 -4.65
C ILE A 268 -2.59 19.76 -5.36
N LEU A 269 -2.30 20.08 -6.61
CA LEU A 269 -1.28 19.43 -7.44
C LEU A 269 0.02 20.24 -7.36
N ALA A 270 0.95 19.76 -6.54
CA ALA A 270 2.25 20.35 -6.25
C ALA A 270 3.38 19.55 -6.93
N THR A 271 3.24 19.35 -8.24
CA THR A 271 4.22 18.67 -9.10
C THR A 271 5.40 19.58 -9.44
N ASP A 272 6.46 19.02 -10.01
CA ASP A 272 7.66 19.76 -10.41
C ASP A 272 7.35 20.88 -11.42
N ASN A 273 8.10 21.99 -11.33
CA ASN A 273 7.96 23.18 -12.17
C ASN A 273 8.66 23.03 -13.53
N ASP A 274 8.52 21.88 -14.17
CA ASP A 274 9.13 21.55 -15.45
C ASP A 274 8.09 20.88 -16.39
N PRO A 275 8.41 20.67 -17.69
CA PRO A 275 7.44 20.13 -18.63
C PRO A 275 6.90 18.72 -18.26
N PRO A 276 7.72 17.79 -17.72
CA PRO A 276 7.22 16.55 -17.12
C PRO A 276 6.24 16.80 -15.96
N GLY A 277 6.59 17.60 -14.94
CA GLY A 277 5.72 17.86 -13.80
C GLY A 277 4.40 18.51 -14.20
N GLN A 278 4.41 19.43 -15.16
CA GLN A 278 3.20 19.99 -15.78
C GLN A 278 2.35 18.91 -16.47
N ALA A 279 2.99 17.96 -17.18
CA ALA A 279 2.29 16.85 -17.80
C ALA A 279 1.70 15.86 -16.78
N LEU A 280 2.37 15.65 -15.64
CA LEU A 280 1.85 14.87 -14.51
C LEU A 280 0.60 15.52 -13.93
N ALA A 281 0.64 16.81 -13.59
CA ALA A 281 -0.50 17.54 -13.05
C ALA A 281 -1.73 17.46 -13.98
N GLU A 282 -1.52 17.61 -15.28
CA GLU A 282 -2.57 17.49 -16.30
C GLU A 282 -3.16 16.06 -16.37
N GLU A 283 -2.33 15.02 -16.40
CA GLU A 283 -2.80 13.63 -16.44
C GLU A 283 -3.48 13.18 -15.13
N LEU A 284 -3.08 13.74 -13.97
CA LEU A 284 -3.76 13.58 -12.68
C LEU A 284 -5.13 14.25 -12.72
N ALA A 285 -5.22 15.53 -13.13
CA ALA A 285 -6.47 16.28 -13.19
C ALA A 285 -7.51 15.64 -14.14
N ARG A 286 -7.06 15.03 -15.25
CA ARG A 286 -7.92 14.29 -16.18
C ARG A 286 -8.55 13.03 -15.58
N ARG A 287 -7.96 12.44 -14.53
CA ARG A 287 -8.43 11.20 -13.87
C ARG A 287 -9.17 11.45 -12.57
N LEU A 288 -8.78 12.50 -11.86
CA LEU A 288 -9.30 12.83 -10.53
C LEU A 288 -10.48 13.80 -10.56
N GLY A 289 -10.79 14.41 -11.71
CA GLY A 289 -11.77 15.47 -11.86
C GLY A 289 -11.09 16.83 -11.84
N ARG A 290 -11.15 17.58 -12.95
CA ARG A 290 -10.47 18.88 -13.08
C ARG A 290 -11.06 19.93 -12.15
N GLU A 291 -12.37 19.86 -11.96
CA GLU A 291 -13.17 20.73 -11.09
C GLU A 291 -12.77 20.70 -9.61
N ARG A 292 -12.04 19.66 -9.21
CA ARG A 292 -11.50 19.44 -7.85
C ARG A 292 -9.97 19.46 -7.79
N CYS A 293 -9.29 19.95 -8.84
CA CYS A 293 -7.83 20.04 -8.90
C CYS A 293 -7.33 21.49 -9.05
N TRP A 294 -6.40 21.89 -8.18
CA TRP A 294 -5.73 23.19 -8.20
C TRP A 294 -4.22 22.99 -8.37
N GLN A 295 -3.61 23.52 -9.42
CA GLN A 295 -2.17 23.42 -9.62
C GLN A 295 -1.43 24.49 -8.80
N VAL A 296 -0.39 24.09 -8.08
CA VAL A 296 0.52 25.02 -7.40
C VAL A 296 1.34 25.76 -8.43
N ARG A 297 1.42 27.08 -8.27
CA ARG A 297 2.45 27.90 -8.90
C ARG A 297 3.56 28.13 -7.88
N TRP A 298 4.70 27.51 -8.08
CA TRP A 298 5.87 27.71 -7.23
C TRP A 298 6.32 29.18 -7.22
N PRO A 299 6.85 29.69 -6.10
CA PRO A 299 7.27 31.08 -5.99
C PRO A 299 8.47 31.39 -6.90
N LYS A 300 8.73 32.69 -7.10
CA LYS A 300 9.97 33.14 -7.73
C LYS A 300 11.14 32.91 -6.78
N LYS A 301 12.24 32.40 -7.34
CA LYS A 301 13.53 32.29 -6.66
C LYS A 301 14.40 33.53 -6.91
N ASP A 302 14.29 34.08 -8.11
CA ASP A 302 14.86 35.38 -8.51
C ASP A 302 13.96 36.02 -9.61
N GLU A 303 14.45 37.06 -10.30
CA GLU A 303 13.66 37.72 -11.34
C GLU A 303 13.32 36.82 -12.53
N LEU A 304 14.21 35.86 -12.85
CA LEU A 304 14.24 35.01 -14.04
C LEU A 304 13.87 33.55 -13.76
N SER A 305 14.07 33.06 -12.52
CA SER A 305 13.84 31.68 -12.13
C SER A 305 12.76 31.53 -11.06
N PHE A 306 12.09 30.38 -11.10
CA PHE A 306 11.13 29.93 -10.09
C PHE A 306 11.70 28.70 -9.39
N PHE A 307 11.23 28.44 -8.17
CA PHE A 307 11.51 27.18 -7.50
C PHE A 307 10.98 26.00 -8.33
N LYS A 308 11.72 24.88 -8.28
CA LYS A 308 11.37 23.65 -8.99
C LYS A 308 10.31 22.84 -8.25
N ASP A 309 10.49 22.64 -6.95
CA ASP A 309 9.74 21.67 -6.15
C ASP A 309 9.63 22.09 -4.67
N ALA A 310 8.94 21.28 -3.86
CA ALA A 310 8.67 21.60 -2.46
C ALA A 310 9.95 21.60 -1.64
N ASN A 311 10.86 20.66 -1.91
CA ASN A 311 12.13 20.57 -1.19
C ASN A 311 13.03 21.77 -1.48
N GLU A 312 13.13 22.23 -2.74
CA GLU A 312 13.90 23.43 -3.07
C GLU A 312 13.33 24.69 -2.39
N CYS A 313 12.00 24.83 -2.34
CA CYS A 313 11.34 25.91 -1.60
C CYS A 313 11.75 25.91 -0.12
N GLN A 314 11.66 24.75 0.54
CA GLN A 314 11.94 24.62 1.96
C GLN A 314 13.41 24.96 2.27
N VAL A 315 14.35 24.45 1.47
CA VAL A 315 15.81 24.62 1.69
C VAL A 315 16.24 26.09 1.66
N LEU A 316 15.59 26.94 0.86
CA LEU A 316 15.94 28.37 0.77
C LEU A 316 15.10 29.29 1.67
N HIS A 317 13.87 28.93 2.03
CA HIS A 317 13.02 29.76 2.90
C HIS A 317 13.37 29.71 4.40
N THR A 318 14.34 28.90 4.83
CA THR A 318 14.85 28.88 6.22
C THR A 318 15.47 30.20 6.72
N TYR A 319 15.64 31.20 5.84
CA TYR A 319 16.07 32.55 6.19
C TYR A 319 14.91 33.57 6.32
N ASN A 320 13.65 33.17 6.10
CA ASN A 320 12.48 33.98 6.47
C ASN A 320 11.23 33.11 6.67
N HIS A 321 10.68 33.11 7.88
CA HIS A 321 9.48 32.37 8.26
C HIS A 321 8.21 32.86 7.52
N SER A 322 7.97 32.39 6.29
CA SER A 322 6.64 32.33 5.64
C SER A 322 6.71 31.69 4.25
N ILE A 323 5.81 30.75 3.97
CA ILE A 323 5.45 30.37 2.60
C ILE A 323 4.37 31.35 2.16
N VAL A 324 4.66 32.19 1.15
CA VAL A 324 3.70 33.16 0.61
C VAL A 324 3.17 32.67 -0.73
N ALA A 325 1.89 32.31 -0.78
CA ALA A 325 1.20 31.96 -2.02
C ALA A 325 0.53 33.20 -2.62
N ASN A 326 0.86 33.58 -3.86
CA ASN A 326 0.17 34.62 -4.62
C ASN A 326 0.11 34.25 -6.12
N GLY A 327 -1.03 34.56 -6.77
CA GLY A 327 -1.27 34.32 -8.20
C GLY A 327 -0.50 35.26 -9.15
N PRO A 328 -0.81 35.33 -10.47
CA PRO A 328 -2.07 34.89 -11.12
C PRO A 328 -1.94 34.17 -12.50
N ARG A 329 -3.11 33.80 -13.06
CA ARG A 329 -3.44 33.32 -14.42
C ARG A 329 -3.11 31.86 -14.79
N PHE A 330 -4.11 30.98 -14.66
CA PHE A 330 -5.11 30.87 -15.74
C PHE A 330 -6.46 31.41 -15.24
N SER A 331 -7.45 31.57 -16.13
CA SER A 331 -8.63 32.40 -15.89
C SER A 331 -9.46 32.03 -14.66
N ASN A 332 -9.69 33.06 -13.83
CA ASN A 332 -10.71 33.19 -12.79
C ASN A 332 -10.46 32.52 -11.42
N THR A 333 -9.85 33.32 -10.52
CA THR A 333 -10.26 33.54 -9.10
C THR A 333 -10.11 32.39 -8.08
N TRP A 334 -9.49 32.54 -6.89
CA TRP A 334 -8.87 33.68 -6.19
C TRP A 334 -7.78 33.21 -5.19
N GLU A 335 -7.12 34.17 -4.54
CA GLU A 335 -6.25 34.06 -3.35
C GLU A 335 -6.99 33.50 -2.12
N LEU A 336 -6.24 33.19 -1.06
CA LEU A 336 -6.65 33.60 0.30
C LEU A 336 -5.41 33.82 1.18
N MET A 337 -5.26 35.04 1.69
CA MET A 337 -4.48 35.30 2.90
C MET A 337 -5.30 34.84 4.11
N LEU A 338 -4.67 34.12 5.03
CA LEU A 338 -4.77 34.29 6.49
C LEU A 338 -3.49 33.75 7.14
#